data_AF-A0AAE1VBE4-F1
#
_entry.id   AF-A0AAE1VBE4-F1
#
_cell.length_a   1.000
_cell.length_b   1.000
_cell.length_c   1.000
_cell.angle_alpha   90.00
_cell.angle_beta   90.00
_cell.angle_gamma   90.00
#
_symmetry.space_group_name_H-M   'P 1'
#
loop_
_entity.id
_entity.type
_entity.pdbx_description
1 polymer ?
#
loop_
_entity_poly.entity_id
_entity_poly.type
_entity_poly.pdbx_seq_one_letter_code
_entity_poly.pdbx_strand_id
1 'polypeptide(L)' 'MIGFVVDWFCRQIDVSGNRKPVVIHVPYRLRKAFRKIHVRLVRELEKMFSGKDVIFIATRRITRPPKRFCCSTAP' A
#
# COMPACT_ATOMS: atom_id res chain seq x y z
N MET A 1 20.56 -6.43 -7.20
CA MET A 1 19.82 -7.44 -6.41
C MET A 1 19.16 -6.70 -5.24
N ILE A 2 17.86 -6.37 -5.18
CA ILE A 2 16.65 -6.88 -5.84
C ILE A 2 15.65 -5.70 -5.86
N GLY A 3 15.58 -4.95 -6.97
CA GLY A 3 14.90 -3.64 -7.02
C GLY A 3 13.68 -3.56 -7.93
N PHE A 4 13.24 -4.69 -8.48
CA PHE A 4 12.24 -4.75 -9.55
C PHE A 4 11.38 -6.01 -9.41
N VAL A 5 10.80 -6.23 -8.23
CA VAL A 5 9.60 -7.06 -8.14
C VAL A 5 8.48 -6.10 -7.84
N VAL A 6 7.75 -5.77 -8.90
CA VAL A 6 6.48 -5.08 -8.84
C VAL A 6 5.44 -6.07 -8.31
N ASP A 7 5.51 -6.35 -7.01
CA ASP A 7 4.50 -7.18 -6.37
C ASP A 7 3.22 -6.34 -6.24
N TRP A 8 2.32 -6.49 -7.22
CA TRP A 8 0.94 -6.06 -7.06
C TRP A 8 0.24 -7.07 -6.14
N PHE A 9 0.42 -6.87 -4.83
CA PHE A 9 -0.24 -7.70 -3.83
C PHE A 9 -1.65 -7.19 -3.56
N CYS A 10 -2.61 -8.11 -3.47
CA CYS A 10 -3.96 -7.81 -3.04
C CYS A 10 -4.25 -8.58 -1.75
N ARG A 11 -4.60 -7.85 -0.69
CA ARG A 11 -4.87 -8.43 0.63
C ARG A 11 -6.33 -8.19 0.97
N GLN A 12 -7.03 -9.26 1.33
CA GLN A 12 -8.32 -9.14 1.98
C GLN A 12 -8.08 -8.91 3.47
N ILE A 13 -8.68 -7.85 4.00
CA ILE A 13 -8.62 -7.54 5.42
C ILE A 13 -10.02 -7.75 5.97
N ASP A 14 -10.13 -8.46 7.08
CA ASP A 14 -11.38 -8.58 7.81
C ASP A 14 -11.52 -7.36 8.72
N VAL A 15 -12.60 -6.59 8.56
CA VAL A 15 -12.88 -5.41 9.37
C VAL A 15 -14.12 -5.72 10.22
N SER A 16 -14.07 -5.33 11.50
CA SER A 16 -15.19 -5.49 12.44
C SER A 16 -16.50 -4.99 11.82
N GLY A 17 -17.53 -5.82 11.83
CA GLY A 17 -18.81 -5.55 11.16
C GLY A 17 -19.08 -6.35 9.88
N ASN A 18 -18.44 -7.51 9.70
CA ASN A 18 -18.70 -8.47 8.59
C ASN A 18 -18.39 -7.90 7.19
N ARG A 19 -17.62 -6.81 7.12
CA ARG A 19 -17.16 -6.21 5.87
C ARG A 19 -15.71 -6.64 5.62
N LYS A 20 -15.48 -7.19 4.44
CA LYS A 20 -14.16 -7.68 3.99
C LYS A 20 -13.66 -6.79 2.85
N PRO A 21 -13.13 -5.60 3.16
CA PRO A 21 -12.57 -4.73 2.14
C PRO A 21 -11.35 -5.37 1.45
N VAL A 22 -11.19 -5.03 0.18
CA VAL A 22 -10.09 -5.47 -0.66
C VAL A 22 -9.05 -4.36 -0.70
N VAL A 23 -7.84 -4.65 -0.23
CA VAL A 23 -6.73 -3.71 -0.24
C VAL A 23 -5.76 -4.04 -1.37
N ILE A 24 -5.54 -3.08 -2.25
CA ILE A 24 -4.62 -3.19 -3.38
C ILE A 24 -3.35 -2.39 -3.06
N HIS A 25 -2.22 -3.10 -3.01
CA HIS A 25 -0.92 -2.47 -2.80
C HIS A 25 -0.35 -1.97 -4.12
N VAL A 26 -0.05 -0.67 -4.18
CA VAL A 26 0.52 -0.01 -5.35
C VAL A 26 1.90 0.55 -4.99
N PRO A 27 2.93 0.38 -5.84
CA PRO A 27 4.22 1.01 -5.60
C PRO A 27 4.11 2.54 -5.61
N TYR A 28 4.75 3.20 -4.63
CA TYR A 28 4.64 4.66 -4.44
C TYR A 28 4.96 5.50 -5.69
N ARG A 29 5.86 5.02 -6.56
CA ARG A 29 6.23 5.70 -7.81
C ARG A 29 5.01 6.00 -8.71
N LEU A 30 4.02 5.10 -8.72
CA LEU A 30 2.84 5.21 -9.58
C LEU A 30 1.65 5.91 -8.91
N ARG A 31 1.77 6.32 -7.64
CA ARG A 31 0.67 6.93 -6.86
C ARG A 31 0.04 8.14 -7.56
N LYS A 32 0.84 8.97 -8.23
CA LYS A 32 0.34 10.17 -8.93
C LYS A 32 -0.57 9.82 -10.12
N ALA A 33 -0.22 8.78 -10.89
CA ALA A 33 -1.02 8.33 -12.02
C ALA A 33 -2.33 7.68 -11.54
N PHE A 34 -2.23 6.79 -10.55
CA PHE A 34 -3.40 6.14 -9.95
C PHE A 34 -4.37 7.16 -9.34
N ARG A 35 -3.88 8.25 -8.72
CA ARG A 35 -4.77 9.28 -8.15
C ARG A 35 -5.60 10.01 -9.20
N LYS A 36 -5.11 10.16 -10.44
CA LYS A 36 -5.87 10.78 -11.54
C LYS A 36 -7.01 9.89 -12.02
N ILE A 37 -6.78 8.58 -12.08
CA ILE A 37 -7.74 7.59 -12.63
C ILE A 37 -8.60 6.97 -11.52
N HIS A 38 -8.28 7.25 -10.25
CA HIS A 38 -8.85 6.62 -9.06
C HIS A 38 -10.37 6.52 -9.07
N VAL A 39 -11.07 7.60 -9.41
CA VAL A 39 -12.55 7.65 -9.39
C VAL A 39 -13.17 6.65 -10.37
N ARG A 40 -12.56 6.45 -11.54
CA ARG A 40 -13.07 5.49 -12.53
C ARG A 40 -12.75 4.05 -12.10
N LEU A 41 -11.51 3.80 -11.68
CA LEU A 41 -11.05 2.48 -11.25
C LEU A 41 -11.83 1.96 -10.03
N VAL A 42 -12.08 2.82 -9.04
CA VAL A 42 -12.83 2.42 -7.84
C VAL A 42 -14.25 2.00 -8.22
N ARG A 43 -14.94 2.76 -9.07
CA ARG A 43 -16.30 2.42 -9.52
C ARG A 43 -16.37 1.10 -10.29
N GLU A 44 -15.39 0.82 -11.15
CA GLU A 44 -15.33 -0.43 -11.89
C GLU A 44 -15.04 -1.61 -10.97
N LEU A 45 -14.12 -1.44 -10.01
CA LEU A 45 -13.75 -2.50 -9.08
C LEU A 45 -14.84 -2.75 -8.03
N GLU A 46 -15.51 -1.73 -7.52
CA GLU A 46 -16.67 -1.90 -6.63
C GLU A 46 -17.77 -2.72 -7.29
N LYS A 47 -17.98 -2.55 -8.62
CA LYS A 47 -18.91 -3.37 -9.39
C LYS A 47 -18.43 -4.82 -9.51
N MET A 48 -17.15 -5.04 -9.80
CA MET A 48 -16.56 -6.39 -9.94
C MET A 48 -16.51 -7.16 -8.62
N PHE A 49 -16.36 -6.46 -7.49
CA PHE A 49 -16.22 -7.06 -6.16
C PHE A 49 -17.54 -7.07 -5.37
N SER A 50 -18.68 -7.09 -6.06
CA SER A 50 -20.01 -7.24 -5.46
C SER A 50 -20.35 -6.18 -4.40
N GLY A 51 -19.89 -4.93 -4.60
CA GLY A 51 -20.13 -3.83 -3.68
C GLY A 51 -19.25 -3.85 -2.41
N LYS A 52 -18.18 -4.65 -2.39
CA LYS A 52 -17.15 -4.56 -1.35
C LYS A 52 -16.32 -3.29 -1.55
N ASP A 53 -15.94 -2.66 -0.45
CA ASP A 53 -15.05 -1.50 -0.46
C ASP A 53 -13.65 -1.88 -0.98
N VAL A 54 -13.16 -1.14 -1.97
CA VAL A 54 -11.83 -1.33 -2.56
C VAL A 54 -10.94 -0.14 -2.23
N ILE A 55 -9.80 -0.41 -1.59
CA ILE A 55 -8.88 0.63 -1.12
C ILE A 55 -7.51 0.43 -1.74
N PHE A 56 -6.95 1.51 -2.31
CA PHE A 56 -5.59 1.53 -2.83
C PHE A 56 -4.61 2.08 -1.78
N ILE A 57 -3.61 1.29 -1.42
CA ILE A 57 -2.56 1.70 -0.48
C ILE A 57 -1.22 1.75 -1.20
N ALA A 58 -0.57 2.91 -1.11
CA ALA A 58 0.77 3.07 -1.65
C ALA A 58 1.80 2.46 -0.69
N THR A 59 2.38 1.31 -1.05
CA THR A 59 3.39 0.65 -0.23
C THR A 59 4.73 1.37 -0.39
N ARG A 60 5.28 1.85 0.72
CA ARG A 60 6.61 2.45 0.81
C ARG A 60 7.44 1.67 1.82
N ARG A 61 8.72 1.47 1.54
CA ARG A 61 9.64 0.92 2.55
C ARG A 61 9.97 2.03 3.56
N ILE A 62 9.68 1.78 4.84
CA ILE A 62 10.09 2.66 5.93
C ILE A 62 11.52 2.24 6.30
N THR A 63 12.49 3.09 5.95
CA THR A 63 13.86 2.91 6.42
C THR A 63 13.91 3.35 7.88
N ARG A 64 14.52 2.53 8.74
CA ARG A 64 14.78 2.96 10.13
C ARG A 64 15.68 4.20 10.07
N PRO A 65 15.43 5.24 10.88
CA PRO A 65 16.38 6.33 11.00
C PRO A 65 17.75 5.74 11.37
N PRO A 66 18.86 6.25 10.81
CA PRO A 66 20.17 5.75 11.16
C PRO A 66 20.35 5.89 12.68
N LYS A 67 20.71 4.80 13.37
CA LYS A 67 21.16 4.89 14.76
C LYS A 67 22.36 5.82 14.76
N ARG A 68 22.24 7.01 15.35
CA ARG A 68 23.41 7.78 15.76
C ARG A 68 24.05 6.97 16.88
N PHE A 69 25.00 6.13 16.54
CA PHE A 69 26.00 5.76 17.53
C PHE A 69 26.70 7.08 17.85
N CYS A 70 26.39 7.65 19.01
CA CYS A 70 27.40 8.47 19.63
C CYS A 70 28.59 7.54 19.85
N CYS A 71 29.75 7.99 19.38
CA CYS A 71 31.01 7.52 19.89
C CYS A 71 31.01 7.88 21.38
N SER A 72 30.49 6.98 22.22
CA SER A 72 30.80 6.93 23.64
C SER A 72 31.90 5.91 23.83
N THR A 73 32.98 6.09 23.07
CA THR A 73 34.30 5.73 23.55
C THR A 73 34.78 6.95 24.31
N ALA A 74 34.51 6.97 25.62
CA ALA A 74 35.26 7.63 26.69
C ALA A 74 34.35 7.94 27.90
N PRO A 75 34.77 7.67 29.15
CA PRO A 75 35.67 6.62 29.65
C PRO A 75 34.93 5.35 30.08
#